data_AF-A0A089HWQ4-F1
#
_entry.id   AF-A0A089HWQ4-F1
#
_cell.length_a   1.000
_cell.length_b   1.000
_cell.length_c   1.000
_cell.angle_alpha   90.00
_cell.angle_beta   90.00
_cell.angle_gamma   90.00
#
_symmetry.space_group_name_H-M   'P 1'
#
loop_
_entity.id
_entity.type
_entity.pdbx_description
1 polymer ?
#
loop_
_entity_poly.entity_id
_entity_poly.type
_entity_poly.pdbx_seq_one_letter_code
_entity_poly.pdbx_strand_id
1 'polypeptide(L)'
;MGIGYGPGDPSFERSMRAGIIAAAESMNDGGTDFSNFKNSRCNPRYWTRTDNGGFQLKEGVAPSAAINDIFENGSLYAFECAMAMVMILYKATIGAIGDAAFDRHFGDIFLWDWNYDSNLQMITTFEKSDMLPGDVVYFKNPDHNPDKPEWQGENAIMLGDDRYYGHGLGIKSSAQMIAALNRHRVPGSRISAYFTDEALHPNFAYISGLAMRAAVPTPENKGARNTIFSRIGVKSYIYK
;
A
#
# COMPACT_ATOMS: atom_id res chain seq x y z
N MET A 1 -15.72 -16.47 23.75
CA MET A 1 -15.14 -17.47 22.83
C MET A 1 -14.32 -16.71 21.80
N GLY A 2 -12.99 -16.76 21.91
CA GLY A 2 -12.11 -16.10 20.95
C GLY A 2 -12.20 -16.81 19.60
N ILE A 3 -12.40 -16.07 18.52
CA ILE A 3 -12.24 -16.58 17.17
C ILE A 3 -10.72 -16.73 16.97
N GLY A 4 -10.18 -17.84 17.42
CA GLY A 4 -8.81 -18.24 17.15
C GLY A 4 -8.73 -18.65 15.67
N TYR A 5 -8.30 -17.73 14.82
CA TYR A 5 -7.78 -18.11 13.51
C TYR A 5 -6.51 -18.95 13.80
N GLY A 6 -6.52 -20.22 13.38
CA GLY A 6 -5.36 -21.10 13.49
C GLY A 6 -4.15 -20.55 12.71
N PRO A 7 -2.96 -21.17 12.84
CA PRO A 7 -1.82 -20.79 12.02
C PRO A 7 -2.22 -20.87 10.54
N GLY A 8 -2.06 -19.75 9.82
CA GLY A 8 -2.39 -19.67 8.39
C GLY A 8 -1.61 -20.68 7.57
N ASP A 9 -2.12 -21.04 6.38
CA ASP A 9 -1.43 -21.93 5.46
C ASP A 9 -0.10 -21.29 5.01
N PRO A 10 1.07 -21.87 5.35
CA PRO A 10 2.37 -21.32 4.97
C PRO A 10 2.60 -21.26 3.45
N SER A 11 1.86 -22.04 2.67
CA SER A 11 1.90 -21.97 1.20
C SER A 11 1.14 -20.73 0.69
N PHE A 12 0.02 -20.38 1.33
CA PHE A 12 -0.77 -19.20 1.00
C PHE A 12 0.02 -17.92 1.26
N GLU A 13 0.61 -17.78 2.45
CA GLU A 13 1.44 -16.61 2.78
C GLU A 13 2.60 -16.45 1.79
N ARG A 14 3.33 -17.53 1.51
CA ARG A 14 4.46 -17.50 0.57
C ARG A 14 4.03 -17.08 -0.83
N SER A 15 2.90 -17.60 -1.31
CA SER A 15 2.34 -17.22 -2.62
C SER A 15 1.89 -15.76 -2.64
N MET A 16 1.23 -15.29 -1.60
CA MET A 16 0.75 -13.90 -1.54
C MET A 16 1.92 -12.92 -1.43
N ARG A 17 2.96 -13.22 -0.65
CA ARG A 17 4.21 -12.43 -0.60
C ARG A 17 4.87 -12.33 -1.97
N ALA A 18 4.97 -13.44 -2.70
CA ALA A 18 5.45 -13.43 -4.09
C ALA A 18 4.58 -12.55 -4.99
N GLY A 19 3.25 -12.57 -4.81
CA GLY A 19 2.31 -11.68 -5.49
C GLY A 19 2.51 -10.21 -5.17
N ILE A 20 2.82 -9.84 -3.92
CA ILE A 20 3.15 -8.46 -3.52
C ILE A 20 4.40 -7.98 -4.24
N ILE A 21 5.46 -8.80 -4.26
CA ILE A 21 6.71 -8.49 -4.95
C ILE A 21 6.45 -8.30 -6.45
N ALA A 22 5.74 -9.24 -7.09
CA ALA A 22 5.41 -9.16 -8.51
C ALA A 22 4.55 -7.93 -8.85
N ALA A 23 3.61 -7.56 -7.98
CA ALA A 23 2.81 -6.35 -8.15
C ALA A 23 3.66 -5.07 -8.03
N ALA A 24 4.62 -5.02 -7.10
CA ALA A 24 5.55 -3.90 -6.97
C ALA A 24 6.43 -3.74 -8.22
N GLU A 25 6.99 -4.84 -8.72
CA GLU A 25 7.77 -4.85 -9.97
C GLU A 25 6.89 -4.45 -11.17
N SER A 26 5.67 -4.97 -11.27
CA SER A 26 4.72 -4.57 -12.32
C SER A 26 4.35 -3.09 -12.25
N MET A 27 4.23 -2.50 -11.05
CA MET A 27 3.95 -1.08 -10.91
C MET A 27 5.14 -0.21 -11.31
N ASN A 28 6.36 -0.64 -10.98
CA ASN A 28 7.60 0.01 -11.42
C ASN A 28 7.69 0.10 -12.96
N ASP A 29 7.27 -0.97 -13.63
CA ASP A 29 7.37 -1.07 -15.10
C ASP A 29 6.11 -0.56 -15.83
N GLY A 30 4.96 -0.54 -15.14
CA GLY A 30 3.63 -0.28 -15.71
C GLY A 30 3.30 1.17 -16.05
N GLY A 31 4.24 2.10 -15.86
CA GLY A 31 4.12 3.49 -16.29
C GLY A 31 3.20 4.37 -15.44
N THR A 32 2.96 4.00 -14.17
CA THR A 32 2.34 4.93 -13.21
C THR A 32 3.34 6.01 -12.80
N ASP A 33 2.86 7.24 -12.62
CA ASP A 33 3.70 8.36 -12.19
C ASP A 33 3.51 8.70 -10.72
N PHE A 34 4.57 9.16 -10.05
CA PHE A 34 4.41 9.80 -8.76
C PHE A 34 3.72 11.16 -8.91
N SER A 35 2.77 11.44 -8.01
CA SER A 35 2.18 12.77 -7.85
C SER A 35 1.73 13.01 -6.41
N ASN A 36 1.80 14.27 -5.96
CA ASN A 36 1.08 14.68 -4.77
C ASN A 36 -0.45 14.63 -4.98
N PHE A 37 -1.22 14.71 -3.90
CA PHE A 37 -2.69 14.68 -3.95
C PHE A 37 -3.30 15.76 -4.85
N LYS A 38 -2.75 16.98 -4.83
CA LYS A 38 -3.29 18.10 -5.62
C LYS A 38 -3.28 17.82 -7.12
N ASN A 39 -2.27 17.11 -7.61
CA ASN A 39 -2.06 16.83 -9.03
C ASN A 39 -2.34 15.37 -9.41
N SER A 40 -2.87 14.56 -8.47
CA SER A 40 -3.16 13.15 -8.73
C SER A 40 -4.10 12.97 -9.92
N ARG A 41 -4.03 11.82 -10.59
CA ARG A 41 -4.89 11.47 -11.72
C ARG A 41 -5.21 9.98 -11.71
N CYS A 42 -6.39 9.63 -12.21
CA CYS A 42 -6.85 8.26 -12.31
C CYS A 42 -7.70 8.08 -13.57
N ASN A 43 -7.85 6.83 -14.03
CA ASN A 43 -8.74 6.53 -15.15
C ASN A 43 -10.20 6.82 -14.77
N PRO A 44 -10.88 7.79 -15.42
CA PRO A 44 -12.25 8.14 -15.08
C PRO A 44 -13.26 7.06 -15.46
N ARG A 45 -12.86 5.99 -16.15
CA ARG A 45 -13.71 4.82 -16.36
C ARG A 45 -14.06 4.11 -15.04
N TYR A 46 -13.10 4.02 -14.12
CA TYR A 46 -13.20 3.24 -12.89
C TYR A 46 -13.34 4.10 -11.64
N TRP A 47 -12.72 5.28 -11.65
CA TRP A 47 -12.54 6.09 -10.45
C TRP A 47 -13.12 7.50 -10.63
N THR A 48 -13.67 8.05 -9.57
CA THR A 48 -13.93 9.49 -9.42
C THR A 48 -12.80 10.08 -8.58
N ARG A 49 -12.02 10.98 -9.17
CA ARG A 49 -11.03 11.75 -8.40
C ARG A 49 -11.75 12.78 -7.53
N THR A 50 -11.55 12.72 -6.22
CA THR A 50 -12.12 13.65 -5.25
C THR A 50 -11.30 14.93 -5.12
N ASP A 51 -11.87 15.97 -4.51
CA ASP A 51 -11.21 17.27 -4.33
C ASP A 51 -9.92 17.19 -3.50
N ASN A 52 -9.86 16.26 -2.54
CA ASN A 52 -8.67 15.98 -1.74
C ASN A 52 -7.63 15.10 -2.48
N GLY A 53 -7.84 14.79 -3.75
CA GLY A 53 -6.90 14.05 -4.59
C GLY A 53 -6.97 12.53 -4.46
N GLY A 54 -7.93 11.99 -3.69
CA GLY A 54 -8.18 10.55 -3.59
C GLY A 54 -8.96 10.01 -4.79
N PHE A 55 -9.02 8.69 -4.91
CA PHE A 55 -9.76 7.99 -5.95
C PHE A 55 -10.89 7.17 -5.32
N GLN A 56 -12.12 7.63 -5.52
CA GLN A 56 -13.32 6.92 -5.10
C GLN A 56 -13.74 5.95 -6.21
N LEU A 57 -13.89 4.67 -5.88
CA LEU A 57 -14.42 3.67 -6.82
C LEU A 57 -15.83 4.09 -7.26
N LYS A 58 -16.10 4.00 -8.56
CA LYS A 58 -17.43 4.32 -9.09
C LYS A 58 -18.44 3.22 -8.75
N GLU A 59 -19.67 3.64 -8.50
CA GLU A 59 -20.79 2.71 -8.25
C GLU A 59 -20.96 1.74 -9.43
N GLY A 60 -21.15 0.45 -9.10
CA GLY A 60 -21.35 -0.62 -10.08
C GLY A 60 -20.09 -1.10 -10.80
N VAL A 61 -18.91 -0.51 -10.52
CA VAL A 61 -17.63 -1.00 -11.04
C VAL A 61 -17.09 -2.12 -10.15
N ALA A 62 -16.66 -3.22 -10.76
CA ALA A 62 -16.00 -4.31 -10.05
C ALA A 62 -14.67 -3.83 -9.43
N PRO A 63 -14.47 -3.94 -8.10
CA PRO A 63 -13.25 -3.50 -7.42
C PRO A 63 -11.97 -4.12 -8.02
N SER A 64 -11.97 -5.41 -8.31
CA SER A 64 -10.86 -6.14 -8.92
C SER A 64 -10.48 -5.55 -10.27
N ALA A 65 -11.47 -5.28 -11.13
CA ALA A 65 -11.25 -4.67 -12.44
C ALA A 65 -10.66 -3.27 -12.33
N ALA A 66 -11.11 -2.46 -11.37
CA ALA A 66 -10.59 -1.11 -11.14
C ALA A 66 -9.15 -1.10 -10.63
N ILE A 67 -8.79 -2.04 -9.75
CA ILE A 67 -7.41 -2.22 -9.28
C ILE A 67 -6.53 -2.76 -10.39
N ASN A 68 -6.97 -3.78 -11.14
CA ASN A 68 -6.21 -4.36 -12.25
C ASN A 68 -5.89 -3.31 -13.33
N ASP A 69 -6.84 -2.40 -13.63
CA ASP A 69 -6.65 -1.32 -14.59
C ASP A 69 -5.47 -0.39 -14.23
N ILE A 70 -5.13 -0.23 -12.94
CA ILE A 70 -3.96 0.57 -12.51
C ILE A 70 -2.65 -0.04 -13.03
N PHE A 71 -2.56 -1.37 -13.07
CA PHE A 71 -1.35 -2.09 -13.49
C PHE A 71 -1.32 -2.32 -15.01
N GLU A 72 -2.48 -2.31 -15.66
CA GLU A 72 -2.60 -2.52 -17.11
C GLU A 72 -2.53 -1.19 -17.89
N ASN A 73 -3.07 -0.12 -17.33
CA ASN A 73 -3.16 1.21 -17.95
C ASN A 73 -2.48 2.28 -17.08
N GLY A 74 -1.30 1.96 -16.50
CA GLY A 74 -0.62 2.80 -15.52
C GLY A 74 -0.36 4.23 -15.99
N SER A 75 -0.16 4.45 -17.29
CA SER A 75 -0.05 5.80 -17.88
C SER A 75 -1.30 6.68 -17.68
N LEU A 76 -2.44 6.14 -17.24
CA LEU A 76 -3.65 6.87 -16.84
C LEU A 76 -3.71 7.20 -15.34
N TYR A 77 -2.73 6.77 -14.55
CA TYR A 77 -2.63 7.02 -13.12
C TYR A 77 -1.37 7.77 -12.66
N ALA A 78 -1.55 8.72 -11.74
CA ALA A 78 -0.47 9.28 -10.92
C ALA A 78 -0.95 9.55 -9.49
N PHE A 79 -0.17 9.12 -8.50
CA PHE A 79 -0.58 9.10 -7.10
C PHE A 79 0.61 9.11 -6.11
N GLU A 80 0.30 9.18 -4.82
CA GLU A 80 1.27 9.30 -3.73
C GLU A 80 1.81 7.92 -3.31
N CYS A 81 2.96 7.86 -2.63
CA CYS A 81 3.61 6.59 -2.30
C CYS A 81 2.80 5.70 -1.34
N ALA A 82 2.05 6.25 -0.39
CA ALA A 82 1.17 5.47 0.49
C ALA A 82 0.04 4.79 -0.30
N MET A 83 -0.56 5.51 -1.25
CA MET A 83 -1.59 4.93 -2.13
C MET A 83 -1.03 3.77 -2.95
N ALA A 84 0.20 3.91 -3.45
CA ALA A 84 0.88 2.86 -4.21
C ALA A 84 1.00 1.55 -3.40
N MET A 85 1.36 1.65 -2.11
CA MET A 85 1.46 0.47 -1.23
C MET A 85 0.11 -0.24 -1.11
N VAL A 86 -0.97 0.50 -0.83
CA VAL A 86 -2.32 -0.07 -0.72
C VAL A 86 -2.76 -0.74 -2.03
N MET A 87 -2.52 -0.11 -3.17
CA MET A 87 -2.84 -0.67 -4.49
C MET A 87 -2.08 -1.98 -4.78
N ILE A 88 -0.80 -2.06 -4.40
CA ILE A 88 0.02 -3.28 -4.52
C ILE A 88 -0.56 -4.40 -3.64
N LEU A 89 -0.94 -4.09 -2.40
CA LEU A 89 -1.52 -5.07 -1.49
C LEU A 89 -2.87 -5.58 -2.00
N TYR A 90 -3.71 -4.72 -2.59
CA TYR A 90 -4.94 -5.16 -3.26
C TYR A 90 -4.66 -6.04 -4.47
N LYS A 91 -3.73 -5.66 -5.34
CA LYS A 91 -3.37 -6.48 -6.51
C LYS A 91 -2.88 -7.87 -6.11
N ALA A 92 -2.06 -7.96 -5.06
CA ALA A 92 -1.63 -9.25 -4.53
C ALA A 92 -2.77 -10.04 -3.88
N THR A 93 -3.69 -9.37 -3.20
CA THR A 93 -4.89 -10.00 -2.63
C THR A 93 -5.76 -10.60 -3.73
N ILE A 94 -6.03 -9.85 -4.80
CA ILE A 94 -6.74 -10.33 -5.99
C ILE A 94 -6.07 -11.59 -6.54
N GLY A 95 -4.74 -11.58 -6.71
CA GLY A 95 -4.00 -12.75 -7.18
C GLY A 95 -4.08 -13.96 -6.25
N ALA A 96 -4.24 -13.73 -4.94
CA ALA A 96 -4.29 -14.80 -3.93
C ALA A 96 -5.67 -15.41 -3.73
N ILE A 97 -6.75 -14.62 -3.83
CA ILE A 97 -8.12 -15.09 -3.55
C ILE A 97 -9.05 -15.09 -4.78
N GLY A 98 -8.62 -14.49 -5.88
CA GLY A 98 -9.37 -14.34 -7.12
C GLY A 98 -10.35 -13.16 -7.13
N ASP A 99 -10.67 -12.67 -8.32
CA ASP A 99 -11.53 -11.51 -8.57
C ASP A 99 -12.88 -11.60 -7.85
N ALA A 100 -13.57 -12.74 -7.98
CA ALA A 100 -14.92 -12.91 -7.42
C ALA A 100 -14.96 -12.86 -5.89
N ALA A 101 -13.91 -13.35 -5.21
CA ALA A 101 -13.82 -13.25 -3.75
C ALA A 101 -13.45 -11.82 -3.34
N PHE A 102 -12.52 -11.19 -4.06
CA PHE A 102 -12.15 -9.80 -3.82
C PHE A 102 -13.36 -8.85 -3.98
N ASP A 103 -14.08 -8.93 -5.10
CA ASP A 103 -15.22 -8.06 -5.39
C ASP A 103 -16.34 -8.18 -4.36
N ARG A 104 -16.51 -9.37 -3.76
CA ARG A 104 -17.49 -9.59 -2.69
C ARG A 104 -17.09 -8.91 -1.37
N HIS A 105 -15.80 -8.89 -1.07
CA HIS A 105 -15.30 -8.46 0.24
C HIS A 105 -14.83 -6.99 0.24
N PHE A 106 -14.43 -6.43 -0.90
CA PHE A 106 -13.80 -5.12 -1.03
C PHE A 106 -14.64 -4.15 -1.86
N GLY A 107 -15.90 -3.92 -1.47
CA GLY A 107 -16.94 -3.31 -2.32
C GLY A 107 -17.00 -1.78 -2.41
N ASP A 108 -16.28 -1.02 -1.56
CA ASP A 108 -16.29 0.46 -1.53
C ASP A 108 -14.88 1.02 -1.33
N ILE A 109 -14.05 0.87 -2.36
CA ILE A 109 -12.64 1.28 -2.29
C ILE A 109 -12.53 2.80 -2.46
N PHE A 110 -11.91 3.44 -1.47
CA PHE A 110 -11.41 4.80 -1.57
C PHE A 110 -9.88 4.80 -1.41
N LEU A 111 -9.15 5.14 -2.46
CA LEU A 111 -7.67 5.21 -2.44
C LEU A 111 -7.25 6.63 -2.08
N TRP A 112 -6.73 6.82 -0.88
CA TRP A 112 -6.21 8.11 -0.41
C TRP A 112 -5.31 7.90 0.80
N ASP A 113 -4.05 8.32 0.72
CA ASP A 113 -3.04 8.04 1.75
C ASP A 113 -3.03 6.53 2.11
N TRP A 114 -3.00 6.19 3.39
CA TRP A 114 -3.14 4.83 3.92
C TRP A 114 -4.60 4.38 4.12
N ASN A 115 -5.59 5.00 3.48
CA ASN A 115 -6.96 4.49 3.55
C ASN A 115 -7.05 3.13 2.85
N TYR A 116 -7.44 2.10 3.61
CA TYR A 116 -7.62 0.75 3.12
C TYR A 116 -8.89 0.10 3.69
N ASP A 117 -9.40 -0.90 2.98
CA ASP A 117 -10.54 -1.71 3.40
C ASP A 117 -10.14 -2.62 4.57
N SER A 118 -10.94 -2.60 5.63
CA SER A 118 -10.69 -3.36 6.86
C SER A 118 -10.40 -4.86 6.66
N ASN A 119 -10.80 -5.45 5.53
CA ASN A 119 -10.52 -6.83 5.18
C ASN A 119 -9.04 -7.12 4.85
N LEU A 120 -8.17 -6.12 4.66
CA LEU A 120 -6.72 -6.37 4.62
C LEU A 120 -6.15 -6.78 5.99
N GLN A 121 -6.76 -6.29 7.09
CA GLN A 121 -6.30 -6.50 8.47
C GLN A 121 -4.78 -6.33 8.61
N MET A 122 -4.28 -5.13 8.33
CA MET A 122 -2.84 -4.85 8.37
C MET A 122 -2.22 -5.22 9.73
N ILE A 123 -1.10 -5.94 9.69
CA ILE A 123 -0.26 -6.31 10.83
C ILE A 123 1.02 -5.48 10.75
N THR A 124 1.49 -5.00 11.90
CA THR A 124 2.75 -4.26 12.03
C THR A 124 3.74 -5.05 12.87
N THR A 125 4.97 -5.17 12.40
CA THR A 125 6.13 -5.67 13.15
C THR A 125 7.09 -4.52 13.45
N PHE A 126 7.87 -4.62 14.53
CA PHE A 126 8.76 -3.56 15.00
C PHE A 126 10.21 -4.01 15.14
N GLU A 127 10.53 -5.20 14.65
CA GLU A 127 11.86 -5.80 14.72
C GLU A 127 12.35 -6.14 13.30
N LYS A 128 13.56 -5.70 12.96
CA LYS A 128 14.14 -5.98 11.63
C LYS A 128 14.30 -7.46 11.33
N SER A 129 14.47 -8.30 12.35
CA SER A 129 14.57 -9.76 12.20
C SER A 129 13.28 -10.42 11.73
N ASP A 130 12.15 -9.74 11.91
CA ASP A 130 10.83 -10.25 11.56
C ASP A 130 10.43 -9.83 10.13
N MET A 131 11.19 -8.93 9.51
CA MET A 131 10.93 -8.45 8.16
C MET A 131 11.18 -9.53 7.12
N LEU A 132 10.25 -9.67 6.20
CA LEU A 132 10.31 -10.63 5.11
C LEU A 132 10.04 -9.95 3.77
N PRO A 133 10.55 -10.51 2.66
CA PRO A 133 10.15 -10.06 1.32
C PRO A 133 8.62 -10.04 1.16
N GLY A 134 8.12 -8.97 0.56
CA GLY A 134 6.70 -8.65 0.47
C GLY A 134 6.18 -7.74 1.58
N ASP A 135 6.97 -7.39 2.59
CA ASP A 135 6.58 -6.39 3.58
C ASP A 135 6.66 -4.97 3.01
N VAL A 136 5.74 -4.11 3.45
CA VAL A 136 5.88 -2.66 3.35
C VAL A 136 6.82 -2.19 4.45
N VAL A 137 7.88 -1.50 4.09
CA VAL A 137 8.90 -0.95 4.97
C VAL A 137 9.00 0.57 4.83
N TYR A 138 9.72 1.21 5.74
CA TYR A 138 9.85 2.67 5.72
C TYR A 138 11.29 3.18 5.89
N PHE A 139 11.63 4.18 5.08
CA PHE A 139 12.85 4.96 5.21
C PHE A 139 12.51 6.35 5.71
N LYS A 140 12.96 6.69 6.91
CA LYS A 140 12.64 7.98 7.54
C LYS A 140 13.69 9.03 7.22
N ASN A 141 13.25 10.25 6.92
CA ASN A 141 14.10 11.43 6.77
C ASN A 141 13.80 12.48 7.87
N PRO A 142 14.46 12.39 9.03
CA PRO A 142 14.10 13.20 10.19
C PRO A 142 14.33 14.71 9.98
N ASP A 143 15.30 15.07 9.13
CA ASP A 143 15.72 16.44 8.85
C ASP A 143 15.30 16.91 7.45
N HIS A 144 14.22 16.34 6.89
CA HIS A 144 13.67 16.79 5.60
C HIS A 144 13.37 18.30 5.61
N ASN A 145 13.44 18.92 4.44
CA ASN A 145 13.05 20.32 4.27
C ASN A 145 11.55 20.47 4.56
N PRO A 146 11.12 21.31 5.54
CA PRO A 146 9.72 21.51 5.89
C PRO A 146 8.82 21.97 4.73
N ASP A 147 9.39 22.65 3.72
CA ASP A 147 8.67 23.08 2.51
C ASP A 147 8.43 21.93 1.52
N LYS A 148 8.96 20.75 1.81
CA LYS A 148 8.88 19.54 0.99
C LYS A 148 8.47 18.32 1.82
N PRO A 149 7.25 18.35 2.42
CA PRO A 149 6.80 17.31 3.35
C PRO A 149 6.74 15.91 2.73
N GLU A 150 6.63 15.80 1.39
CA GLU A 150 6.70 14.54 0.67
C GLU A 150 8.07 13.83 0.81
N TRP A 151 9.12 14.54 1.26
CA TRP A 151 10.45 13.98 1.50
C TRP A 151 10.71 13.64 2.98
N GLN A 152 9.68 13.64 3.84
CA GLN A 152 9.79 13.22 5.24
C GLN A 152 10.17 11.74 5.42
N GLY A 153 9.98 10.95 4.38
CA GLY A 153 10.44 9.58 4.25
C GLY A 153 9.84 8.91 3.01
N GLU A 154 10.05 7.62 2.88
CA GLU A 154 9.58 6.83 1.75
C GLU A 154 9.03 5.49 2.24
N ASN A 155 7.77 5.19 1.87
CA ASN A 155 7.21 3.84 1.99
C ASN A 155 7.73 3.00 0.82
N ALA A 156 8.12 1.76 1.09
CA ALA A 156 8.63 0.88 0.06
C ALA A 156 8.22 -0.58 0.24
N ILE A 157 8.15 -1.35 -0.83
CA ILE A 157 8.02 -2.81 -0.76
C ILE A 157 9.41 -3.43 -0.71
N MET A 158 9.67 -4.27 0.29
CA MET A 158 10.87 -5.11 0.35
C MET A 158 10.77 -6.24 -0.68
N LEU A 159 11.60 -6.21 -1.72
CA LEU A 159 11.59 -7.23 -2.78
C LEU A 159 12.49 -8.43 -2.46
N GLY A 160 13.43 -8.24 -1.54
CA GLY A 160 14.47 -9.20 -1.20
C GLY A 160 15.68 -8.49 -0.60
N ASP A 161 16.81 -9.18 -0.59
CA ASP A 161 18.07 -8.68 -0.03
C ASP A 161 18.46 -7.33 -0.66
N ASP A 162 18.46 -6.29 0.18
CA ASP A 162 18.81 -4.90 -0.17
C ASP A 162 18.17 -4.38 -1.48
N ARG A 163 16.92 -4.79 -1.75
CA ARG A 163 16.11 -4.32 -2.90
C ARG A 163 14.74 -3.85 -2.43
N TYR A 164 14.42 -2.60 -2.74
CA TYR A 164 13.19 -1.94 -2.31
C TYR A 164 12.55 -1.19 -3.47
N TYR A 165 11.24 -1.32 -3.64
CA TYR A 165 10.48 -0.49 -4.56
C TYR A 165 9.83 0.68 -3.79
N GLY A 166 10.25 1.91 -4.08
CA GLY A 166 9.61 3.14 -3.60
C GLY A 166 8.93 3.86 -4.77
N HIS A 167 7.66 4.23 -4.63
CA HIS A 167 6.91 4.81 -5.74
C HIS A 167 7.41 6.23 -6.06
N GLY A 168 7.87 6.44 -7.30
CA GLY A 168 8.55 7.67 -7.73
C GLY A 168 10.07 7.61 -7.65
N LEU A 169 10.64 6.74 -6.81
CA LEU A 169 12.08 6.44 -6.79
C LEU A 169 12.44 5.20 -7.64
N GLY A 170 11.49 4.30 -7.82
CA GLY A 170 11.66 3.00 -8.47
C GLY A 170 12.37 1.99 -7.55
N ILE A 171 12.92 0.93 -8.16
CA ILE A 171 13.67 -0.10 -7.43
C ILE A 171 15.08 0.41 -7.10
N LYS A 172 15.45 0.39 -5.80
CA LYS A 172 16.72 0.87 -5.25
C LYS A 172 17.22 -0.01 -4.10
N SER A 173 18.50 0.12 -3.77
CA SER A 173 19.04 -0.38 -2.51
C SER A 173 18.73 0.55 -1.33
N SER A 174 18.89 0.07 -0.10
CA SER A 174 18.73 0.86 1.13
C SER A 174 19.63 2.11 1.11
N ALA A 175 20.89 1.93 0.71
CA ALA A 175 21.83 3.04 0.58
C ALA A 175 21.37 4.08 -0.46
N GLN A 176 20.80 3.64 -1.57
CA GLN A 176 20.27 4.53 -2.62
C GLN A 176 18.99 5.25 -2.17
N MET A 177 18.09 4.58 -1.44
CA MET A 177 16.90 5.19 -0.82
C MET A 177 17.32 6.29 0.16
N ILE A 178 18.23 5.98 1.09
CA ILE A 178 18.76 6.95 2.06
C ILE A 178 19.45 8.12 1.36
N ALA A 179 20.26 7.87 0.33
CA ALA A 179 20.90 8.91 -0.46
C ALA A 179 19.88 9.79 -1.19
N ALA A 180 18.77 9.23 -1.66
CA ALA A 180 17.69 10.01 -2.27
C ALA A 180 17.06 10.97 -1.27
N LEU A 181 16.62 10.47 -0.11
CA LEU A 181 16.03 11.28 0.95
C LEU A 181 16.99 12.37 1.47
N ASN A 182 18.27 12.02 1.64
CA ASN A 182 19.28 12.94 2.16
C ASN A 182 19.52 14.18 1.30
N ARG A 183 19.19 14.15 -0.01
CA ARG A 183 19.27 15.31 -0.91
C ARG A 183 18.18 16.36 -0.64
N HIS A 184 17.14 16.00 0.11
CA HIS A 184 15.99 16.84 0.38
C HIS A 184 15.92 17.30 1.85
N ARG A 185 17.06 17.28 2.55
CA ARG A 185 17.18 17.79 3.92
C ARG A 185 17.32 19.30 3.97
N VAL A 186 17.14 19.88 5.16
CA VAL A 186 17.48 21.28 5.43
C VAL A 186 18.98 21.54 5.21
N PRO A 187 19.36 22.75 4.71
CA PRO A 187 20.77 23.08 4.48
C PRO A 187 21.64 22.88 5.73
N GLY A 188 22.79 22.23 5.56
CA GLY A 188 23.75 21.98 6.65
C GLY A 188 23.39 20.82 7.59
N SER A 189 22.28 20.11 7.37
CA SER A 189 21.91 18.94 8.20
C SER A 189 23.00 17.86 8.19
N ARG A 190 23.31 17.35 9.39
CA ARG A 190 24.20 16.20 9.62
C ARG A 190 23.44 14.93 10.03
N ILE A 191 22.11 15.00 10.18
CA ILE A 191 21.27 13.86 10.54
C ILE A 191 20.85 13.16 9.25
N SER A 192 21.24 11.90 9.10
CA SER A 192 20.90 11.10 7.91
C SER A 192 19.47 10.56 8.00
N ALA A 193 18.85 10.38 6.85
CA ALA A 193 17.77 9.43 6.68
C ALA A 193 18.25 8.00 7.03
N TYR A 194 17.31 7.14 7.43
CA TYR A 194 17.62 5.78 7.87
C TYR A 194 16.46 4.81 7.65
N PHE A 195 16.77 3.53 7.55
CA PHE A 195 15.79 2.44 7.47
C PHE A 195 15.25 2.12 8.87
N THR A 196 13.94 2.26 9.07
CA THR A 196 13.29 1.98 10.36
C THR A 196 13.21 0.48 10.67
N ASP A 197 12.80 0.16 11.89
CA ASP A 197 12.58 -1.23 12.34
C ASP A 197 11.11 -1.66 12.18
N GLU A 198 10.25 -0.76 11.71
CA GLU A 198 8.83 -1.01 11.44
C GLU A 198 8.59 -1.56 10.03
N ALA A 199 7.76 -2.59 9.94
CA ALA A 199 7.24 -3.15 8.70
C ALA A 199 5.75 -3.49 8.82
N LEU A 200 5.04 -3.51 7.69
CA LEU A 200 3.62 -3.85 7.60
C LEU A 200 3.37 -4.91 6.55
N HIS A 201 2.40 -5.78 6.82
CA HIS A 201 1.87 -6.71 5.83
C HIS A 201 0.40 -7.03 6.10
N PRO A 202 -0.35 -7.55 5.11
CA PRO A 202 -1.70 -8.03 5.34
C PRO A 202 -1.74 -9.23 6.29
N ASN A 203 -2.87 -9.46 6.95
CA ASN A 203 -3.08 -10.70 7.70
C ASN A 203 -3.35 -11.86 6.75
N PHE A 204 -2.28 -12.55 6.33
CA PHE A 204 -2.36 -13.67 5.38
C PHE A 204 -3.31 -14.79 5.84
N ALA A 205 -3.32 -15.11 7.13
CA ALA A 205 -4.21 -16.13 7.69
C ALA A 205 -5.68 -15.71 7.54
N TYR A 206 -6.01 -14.45 7.82
CA TYR A 206 -7.37 -13.93 7.63
C TYR A 206 -7.78 -13.95 6.15
N ILE A 207 -6.92 -13.45 5.26
CA ILE A 207 -7.20 -13.34 3.82
C ILE A 207 -7.43 -14.72 3.21
N SER A 208 -6.65 -15.74 3.60
CA SER A 208 -6.89 -17.13 3.13
C SER A 208 -8.30 -17.63 3.45
N GLY A 209 -8.87 -17.20 4.58
CA GLY A 209 -10.25 -17.49 4.97
C GLY A 209 -11.30 -16.82 4.08
N LEU A 210 -10.99 -15.68 3.46
CA LEU A 210 -11.91 -15.00 2.53
C LEU A 210 -12.09 -15.81 1.25
N ALA A 211 -11.03 -16.46 0.75
CA ALA A 211 -11.12 -17.36 -0.40
C ALA A 211 -12.09 -18.52 -0.13
N MET A 212 -12.04 -19.12 1.06
CA MET A 212 -12.88 -20.27 1.43
C MET A 212 -14.34 -19.89 1.70
N ARG A 213 -14.59 -18.70 2.25
CA ARG A 213 -15.95 -18.18 2.50
C ARG A 213 -16.73 -17.90 1.21
N ALA A 214 -16.08 -17.93 0.05
CA ALA A 214 -16.75 -17.94 -1.24
C ALA A 214 -17.60 -19.18 -1.51
N ALA A 215 -17.41 -20.28 -0.76
CA ALA A 215 -18.15 -21.53 -0.94
C ALA A 215 -19.46 -21.61 -0.13
N VAL A 216 -19.75 -20.67 0.78
CA VAL A 216 -20.95 -20.70 1.62
C VAL A 216 -21.63 -19.32 1.64
N PRO A 217 -22.89 -19.19 1.18
CA PRO A 217 -23.57 -17.90 1.20
C PRO A 217 -23.89 -17.51 2.65
N THR A 218 -23.51 -16.29 3.06
CA THR A 218 -23.97 -15.70 4.32
C THR A 218 -24.36 -14.22 4.14
N PRO A 219 -25.29 -13.70 4.96
CA PRO A 219 -26.01 -12.45 4.70
C PRO A 219 -25.21 -11.19 4.99
N GLU A 220 -25.57 -10.12 4.30
CA GLU A 220 -24.99 -8.77 4.35
C GLU A 220 -24.72 -8.27 5.78
N ASN A 221 -23.49 -7.80 6.01
CA ASN A 221 -23.15 -7.04 7.21
C ASN A 221 -22.97 -5.57 6.83
N LYS A 222 -24.03 -4.78 7.06
CA LYS A 222 -24.00 -3.32 6.91
C LYS A 222 -23.31 -2.70 8.10
N GLY A 223 -22.26 -1.93 7.83
CA GLY A 223 -21.75 -0.89 8.73
C GLY A 223 -20.46 -1.27 9.45
N ALA A 224 -19.33 -1.01 8.81
CA ALA A 224 -18.09 -0.72 9.51
C ALA A 224 -17.70 0.72 9.17
N ARG A 225 -17.63 1.57 10.21
CA ARG A 225 -17.19 2.96 10.09
C ARG A 225 -15.70 2.98 9.73
N ASN A 226 -15.34 3.78 8.73
CA ASN A 226 -13.96 4.08 8.34
C ASN A 226 -13.13 4.45 9.57
N THR A 227 -12.21 3.57 9.94
CA THR A 227 -11.20 3.84 10.96
C THR A 227 -9.97 4.33 10.22
N ILE A 228 -9.68 5.63 10.34
CA ILE A 228 -8.46 6.24 9.80
C ILE A 228 -7.31 5.77 10.69
N PHE A 229 -6.46 4.89 10.17
CA PHE A 229 -5.17 4.58 10.78
C PHE A 229 -4.13 5.53 10.19
N SER A 230 -3.75 6.56 10.93
CA SER A 230 -2.58 7.37 10.61
C SER A 230 -1.33 6.77 11.29
N ARG A 231 -0.44 6.19 10.50
CA ARG A 231 1.02 6.02 10.67
C ARG A 231 1.49 5.08 9.55
N ILE A 232 2.45 5.44 8.71
CA ILE A 232 3.83 5.83 9.05
C ILE A 232 4.19 7.25 8.55
N GLY A 233 5.08 7.95 9.27
CA GLY A 233 5.81 9.10 8.72
C GLY A 233 5.16 10.47 8.86
N VAL A 234 3.83 10.61 8.91
CA VAL A 234 3.17 11.92 9.02
C VAL A 234 3.20 12.48 10.45
N LYS A 235 3.97 13.55 10.67
CA LYS A 235 3.61 14.54 11.68
C LYS A 235 2.46 15.36 11.11
N SER A 236 1.27 15.29 11.72
CA SER A 236 0.18 16.22 11.43
C SER A 236 0.60 17.63 11.83
N TYR A 237 0.89 18.49 10.86
CA TYR A 237 1.00 19.93 11.11
C TYR A 237 -0.43 20.51 11.07
N ILE A 238 -0.93 20.93 12.23
CA ILE A 238 -2.11 21.78 12.30
C ILE A 238 -1.64 23.20 11.95
N TYR A 239 -1.98 23.69 10.76
CA TYR A 239 -1.95 25.13 10.50
C TYR A 239 -3.14 25.75 11.23
N LYS A 240 -2.87 26.64 12.18
CA LYS A 240 -3.85 27.60 12.69
C LYS A 240 -4.04 28.72 11.68
#